data_AF-H8KN96-F1
#
_entry.id   AF-H8KN96-F1
#
_cell.length_a   1.000
_cell.length_b   1.000
_cell.length_c   1.000
_cell.angle_alpha   90.00
_cell.angle_beta   90.00
_cell.angle_gamma   90.00
#
_symmetry.space_group_name_H-M   'P 1'
#
loop_
_entity.id
_entity.type
_entity.pdbx_description
1 polymer ?
#
loop_
_entity_poly.entity_id
_entity_poly.type
_entity_poly.pdbx_seq_one_letter_code
_entity_poly.pdbx_strand_id
1 'polypeptide(L)'
;MTLVVLRTLTPENNGVYLPECINALNLEIECENAIQKADDEANINMAIVNEMLGDHYFDRNDFEKSLVYYKEALDLFGSSINPSLFLNIGKCYYSIGIINKAEDYLFLAFNMSGGCIIKGNEQYFSFLMSKTQIA
;
A
#
# COMPACT_ATOMS: atom_id res chain seq x y z
N MET A 1 -11.70 -22.46 -5.47
CA MET A 1 -12.42 -23.71 -5.84
C MET A 1 -13.89 -23.69 -5.38
N THR A 2 -14.26 -22.80 -4.44
CA THR A 2 -15.60 -22.68 -3.83
C THR A 2 -16.65 -22.02 -4.74
N LEU A 3 -16.27 -21.07 -5.60
CA LEU A 3 -17.18 -20.37 -6.52
C LEU A 3 -17.83 -21.29 -7.58
N VAL A 4 -17.26 -22.46 -7.86
CA VAL A 4 -17.81 -23.42 -8.85
C VAL A 4 -19.00 -24.20 -8.28
N VAL A 5 -19.05 -24.41 -6.96
CA VAL A 5 -20.14 -25.15 -6.31
C VAL A 5 -21.45 -24.36 -6.33
N LEU A 6 -21.37 -23.02 -6.27
CA LEU A 6 -22.52 -22.11 -6.35
C LEU A 6 -23.25 -22.14 -7.71
N ARG A 7 -22.60 -22.56 -8.79
CA ARG A 7 -23.23 -22.60 -10.13
C ARG A 7 -23.90 -23.94 -10.46
N THR A 8 -23.69 -24.97 -9.62
CA THR A 8 -24.17 -26.34 -9.88
C THR A 8 -25.38 -26.76 -9.05
N LEU A 9 -25.89 -25.92 -8.15
CA LEU A 9 -27.05 -26.26 -7.32
C LEU A 9 -28.32 -25.59 -7.87
N THR A 10 -29.20 -26.45 -8.36
CA THR A 10 -30.32 -26.22 -9.29
C THR A 10 -31.49 -25.38 -8.73
N PRO A 11 -32.33 -24.77 -9.60
CA PRO A 11 -33.42 -23.86 -9.21
C PRO A 11 -34.67 -24.52 -8.60
N GLU A 12 -34.65 -25.84 -8.37
CA GLU A 12 -35.87 -26.63 -8.14
C GLU A 12 -36.34 -26.71 -6.67
N ASN A 13 -35.65 -26.07 -5.72
CA ASN A 13 -35.99 -26.16 -4.29
C ASN A 13 -36.10 -24.80 -3.57
N ASN A 14 -36.74 -23.83 -4.24
CA ASN A 14 -36.92 -22.43 -3.80
C ASN A 14 -37.80 -22.22 -2.53
N GLY A 15 -37.81 -23.12 -1.55
CA GLY A 15 -38.63 -22.96 -0.35
C GLY A 15 -38.16 -23.63 0.94
N VAL A 16 -37.09 -24.44 0.93
CA VAL A 16 -36.62 -25.17 2.12
C VAL A 16 -35.09 -25.07 2.22
N TYR A 17 -34.56 -23.86 2.34
CA TYR A 17 -33.27 -23.74 3.01
C TYR A 17 -33.55 -23.97 4.50
N LEU A 18 -33.13 -25.11 5.04
CA LEU A 18 -33.18 -25.38 6.48
C LEU A 18 -32.41 -24.25 7.19
N PRO A 19 -32.93 -23.67 8.27
CA PRO A 19 -32.23 -22.64 9.05
C PRO A 19 -30.79 -23.05 9.42
N GLU A 20 -30.54 -24.34 9.60
CA GLU A 20 -29.19 -24.88 9.84
C GLU A 20 -28.24 -24.68 8.66
N CYS A 21 -28.69 -24.83 7.41
CA CYS A 21 -27.86 -24.63 6.22
C CYS A 21 -27.51 -23.15 6.00
N ILE A 22 -28.45 -22.24 6.26
CA ILE A 22 -28.19 -20.79 6.20
C ILE A 22 -27.21 -20.39 7.29
N ASN A 23 -27.38 -20.92 8.50
CA ASN A 23 -26.47 -20.67 9.61
C ASN A 23 -25.05 -21.19 9.33
N ALA A 24 -24.92 -22.38 8.75
CA ALA A 24 -23.64 -22.93 8.33
C ALA A 24 -22.94 -22.05 7.27
N LEU A 25 -23.68 -21.58 6.26
CA LEU A 25 -23.12 -20.69 5.23
C LEU A 25 -22.67 -19.34 5.81
N ASN A 26 -23.43 -18.75 6.73
CA ASN A 26 -23.04 -17.51 7.39
C ASN A 26 -21.76 -17.68 8.22
N LEU A 27 -21.63 -18.80 8.94
CA LEU A 27 -20.41 -19.13 9.69
C LEU A 27 -19.19 -19.28 8.77
N GLU A 28 -19.35 -19.94 7.60
CA GLU A 28 -18.27 -20.04 6.61
C GLU A 28 -17.82 -18.67 6.11
N ILE A 29 -18.76 -17.79 5.76
CA ILE A 29 -18.47 -16.41 5.32
C ILE A 29 -17.77 -15.61 6.42
N GLU A 30 -18.23 -15.72 7.67
CA GLU A 30 -17.58 -15.05 8.81
C GLU A 30 -16.14 -15.53 9.01
N CYS A 31 -15.90 -16.84 8.90
CA CYS A 31 -14.56 -17.41 8.96
C CYS A 31 -13.66 -16.90 7.83
N GLU A 32 -14.13 -16.86 6.59
CA GLU A 32 -13.37 -16.33 5.45
C GLU A 32 -13.00 -14.85 5.64
N ASN A 33 -13.94 -14.03 6.12
CA ASN A 33 -13.68 -12.62 6.42
C ASN A 33 -12.66 -12.44 7.56
N ALA A 34 -12.72 -13.29 8.59
CA ALA A 34 -11.77 -13.24 9.69
C ALA A 34 -10.34 -13.61 9.24
N ILE A 35 -10.21 -14.61 8.35
CA ILE A 35 -8.92 -15.00 7.76
C ILE A 35 -8.36 -13.86 6.91
N GLN A 36 -9.18 -13.29 6.01
CA GLN A 36 -8.74 -12.18 5.15
C GLN A 36 -8.28 -10.98 5.99
N LYS A 37 -9.01 -10.65 7.07
CA LYS A 37 -8.62 -9.57 7.98
C LYS A 37 -7.27 -9.84 8.65
N ALA A 38 -7.03 -11.09 9.09
CA ALA A 38 -5.75 -11.46 9.70
C ALA A 38 -4.59 -11.38 8.68
N ASP A 39 -4.84 -11.78 7.43
CA ASP A 39 -3.86 -11.66 6.34
C ASP A 39 -3.55 -10.18 6.02
N ASP A 40 -4.58 -9.32 5.97
CA ASP A 40 -4.42 -7.89 5.76
C ASP A 40 -3.61 -7.24 6.90
N GLU A 41 -3.89 -7.59 8.16
CA GLU A 41 -3.13 -7.14 9.32
C GLU A 41 -1.67 -7.61 9.28
N ALA A 42 -1.42 -8.86 8.87
CA ALA A 42 -0.07 -9.39 8.72
C ALA A 42 0.72 -8.64 7.63
N ASN A 43 0.07 -8.35 6.49
CA ASN A 43 0.67 -7.57 5.40
C ASN A 43 1.01 -6.15 5.83
N ILE A 44 0.10 -5.47 6.55
CA ILE A 44 0.34 -4.13 7.10
C ILE A 44 1.53 -4.14 8.06
N ASN A 45 1.60 -5.12 8.98
CA ASN A 45 2.71 -5.22 9.92
C ASN A 45 4.05 -5.44 9.19
N MET A 46 4.08 -6.29 8.17
CA MET A 46 5.26 -6.52 7.35
C MET A 46 5.68 -5.27 6.56
N ALA A 47 4.70 -4.51 6.04
CA ALA A 47 4.95 -3.23 5.37
C ALA A 47 5.61 -2.21 6.31
N ILE A 48 5.13 -2.11 7.55
CA ILE A 48 5.71 -1.22 8.57
C ILE A 48 7.15 -1.63 8.89
N VAL A 49 7.43 -2.93 9.04
CA VAL A 49 8.80 -3.42 9.27
C VAL A 49 9.73 -3.04 8.11
N ASN A 50 9.25 -3.19 6.87
CA ASN A 50 10.02 -2.78 5.70
C ASN A 50 10.23 -1.27 5.63
N GLU A 51 9.24 -0.45 6.00
CA GLU A 51 9.42 1.01 6.10
C GLU A 51 10.51 1.35 7.13
N MET A 52 10.49 0.72 8.32
CA MET A 52 11.51 0.93 9.35
C MET A 52 12.91 0.48 8.90
N LEU A 53 13.01 -0.61 8.13
CA LEU A 53 14.27 -1.03 7.52
C LEU A 53 14.74 -0.02 6.47
N GLY A 54 13.81 0.49 5.65
CA GLY A 54 14.07 1.57 4.70
C GLY A 54 14.67 2.80 5.38
N ASP A 55 14.05 3.27 6.46
CA ASP A 55 14.54 4.39 7.28
C ASP A 55 15.94 4.10 7.83
N HIS A 56 16.14 2.89 8.36
CA HIS A 56 17.43 2.48 8.91
C HIS A 56 18.59 2.54 7.91
N TYR A 57 18.34 2.14 6.65
CA TYR A 57 19.35 2.24 5.59
C TYR A 57 19.47 3.67 5.05
N PHE A 58 18.38 4.42 5.02
CA PHE A 58 18.39 5.84 4.65
C PHE A 58 19.30 6.66 5.57
N ASP A 59 19.17 6.46 6.88
CA ASP A 59 19.99 7.14 7.91
C ASP A 59 21.49 6.79 7.79
N ARG A 60 21.81 5.65 7.18
CA ARG A 60 23.19 5.25 6.86
C ARG A 60 23.69 5.73 5.51
N ASN A 61 22.88 6.51 4.78
CA ASN A 61 23.13 6.93 3.41
C ASN A 61 23.24 5.76 2.41
N ASP A 62 22.72 4.58 2.76
CA ASP A 62 22.60 3.44 1.85
C ASP A 62 21.25 3.54 1.11
N PHE A 63 21.18 4.51 0.20
CA PHE A 63 19.92 4.88 -0.46
C PHE A 63 19.40 3.80 -1.41
N GLU A 64 20.29 3.00 -2.03
CA GLU A 64 19.87 1.90 -2.89
C GLU A 64 19.16 0.80 -2.08
N LYS A 65 19.73 0.44 -0.92
CA LYS A 65 19.13 -0.57 -0.07
C LYS A 65 17.88 -0.06 0.64
N SER A 66 17.88 1.20 1.05
CA SER A 66 16.69 1.88 1.57
C SER A 66 15.53 1.84 0.56
N LEU A 67 15.81 2.13 -0.71
CA LEU A 67 14.83 2.09 -1.79
C LEU A 67 14.21 0.70 -2.00
N VAL A 68 14.99 -0.38 -1.83
CA VAL A 68 14.48 -1.75 -1.92
C VAL A 68 13.40 -1.96 -0.86
N TYR A 69 13.71 -1.69 0.40
CA TYR A 69 12.76 -1.91 1.50
C TYR A 69 11.53 -1.00 1.42
N TYR A 70 11.69 0.26 1.03
CA TYR A 70 10.52 1.13 0.83
C TYR A 70 9.60 0.64 -0.28
N LYS A 71 10.13 0.03 -1.34
CA LYS A 71 9.28 -0.59 -2.39
C LYS A 71 8.61 -1.86 -1.91
N GLU A 72 9.29 -2.69 -1.13
CA GLU A 72 8.66 -3.85 -0.51
C GLU A 72 7.53 -3.43 0.43
N ALA A 73 7.70 -2.34 1.18
CA ALA A 73 6.62 -1.75 1.98
C ALA A 73 5.46 -1.25 1.10
N LEU A 74 5.78 -0.61 -0.03
CA LEU A 74 4.81 -0.07 -0.99
C LEU A 74 3.89 -1.17 -1.53
N ASP A 75 4.47 -2.30 -1.92
CA ASP A 75 3.74 -3.44 -2.50
C ASP A 75 2.80 -4.10 -1.47
N LEU A 76 3.10 -3.96 -0.18
CA LEU A 76 2.33 -4.57 0.92
C LEU A 76 1.23 -3.68 1.48
N PHE A 77 1.39 -2.35 1.46
CA PHE A 77 0.39 -1.44 2.05
C PHE A 77 -0.95 -1.42 1.29
N GLY A 78 -0.97 -1.78 -0.01
CA GLY A 78 -2.19 -1.78 -0.81
C GLY A 78 -2.96 -0.45 -0.72
N SER A 79 -4.21 -0.48 -0.25
CA SER A 79 -5.06 0.71 -0.06
C SER A 79 -4.72 1.54 1.18
N SER A 80 -3.94 1.00 2.13
CA SER A 80 -3.60 1.64 3.41
C SER A 80 -2.33 2.49 3.32
N ILE A 81 -1.91 2.83 2.11
CA ILE A 81 -0.63 3.46 1.85
C ILE A 81 -0.53 4.87 2.41
N ASN A 82 0.56 5.13 3.13
CA ASN A 82 0.89 6.45 3.64
C ASN A 82 1.61 7.29 2.56
N PRO A 83 1.14 8.51 2.24
CA PRO A 83 1.83 9.39 1.30
C PRO A 83 3.29 9.69 1.66
N SER A 84 3.67 9.58 2.94
CA SER A 84 5.07 9.71 3.39
C SER A 84 6.01 8.68 2.75
N LEU A 85 5.53 7.48 2.42
CA LEU A 85 6.36 6.45 1.81
C LEU A 85 6.81 6.86 0.40
N PHE A 86 5.93 7.49 -0.38
CA PHE A 86 6.30 8.05 -1.69
C PHE A 86 7.33 9.16 -1.57
N LEU A 87 7.22 10.01 -0.54
CA LEU A 87 8.25 11.02 -0.26
C LEU A 87 9.60 10.35 0.03
N ASN A 88 9.65 9.33 0.88
CA ASN A 88 10.89 8.63 1.23
C ASN A 88 11.53 7.95 0.01
N ILE A 89 10.72 7.32 -0.85
CA ILE A 89 11.18 6.77 -2.13
C ILE A 89 11.74 7.89 -3.04
N GLY A 90 11.06 9.02 -3.14
CA GLY A 90 11.51 10.18 -3.90
C GLY A 90 12.85 10.73 -3.39
N LYS A 91 13.03 10.82 -2.07
CA LYS A 91 14.29 11.20 -1.42
C LYS A 91 15.43 10.24 -1.76
N CYS A 92 15.16 8.94 -1.77
CA CYS A 92 16.14 7.93 -2.17
C CYS A 92 16.59 8.15 -3.62
N TYR A 93 15.65 8.26 -4.56
CA TYR A 93 15.99 8.49 -5.96
C TYR A 93 16.75 9.79 -6.19
N TYR A 94 16.39 10.85 -5.46
CA TYR A 94 17.11 12.11 -5.51
C TYR A 94 18.57 11.94 -5.06
N SER A 95 18.78 11.22 -3.95
CA SER A 95 20.11 10.98 -3.36
C SER A 95 20.97 10.04 -4.20
N ILE A 96 20.36 9.08 -4.91
CA ILE A 96 21.03 8.22 -5.90
C ILE A 96 21.38 8.99 -7.18
N GLY A 97 20.70 10.10 -7.46
CA GLY A 97 20.88 10.90 -8.67
C GLY A 97 19.96 10.51 -9.84
N ILE A 98 18.94 9.68 -9.61
CA ILE A 98 17.92 9.33 -10.60
C ILE A 98 16.80 10.37 -10.55
N ILE A 99 17.10 11.56 -11.06
CA ILE A 99 16.28 12.77 -10.88
C ILE A 99 14.85 12.62 -11.43
N ASN A 100 14.66 12.00 -12.60
CA ASN A 100 13.33 11.83 -13.20
C ASN A 100 12.38 11.04 -12.28
N LYS A 101 12.87 9.94 -11.70
CA LYS A 101 12.06 9.15 -10.75
C LYS A 101 11.85 9.88 -9.44
N ALA A 102 12.85 10.64 -8.98
CA ALA A 102 12.69 11.47 -7.79
C ALA A 102 11.52 12.45 -7.98
N GLU A 103 11.46 13.12 -9.13
CA GLU A 103 10.38 14.03 -9.48
C GLU A 103 9.01 13.34 -9.49
N ASP A 104 8.89 12.18 -10.16
CA ASP A 104 7.62 11.43 -10.23
C ASP A 104 7.07 11.10 -8.83
N TYR A 105 7.93 10.55 -7.96
CA TYR A 105 7.53 10.12 -6.62
C TYR A 105 7.27 11.30 -5.67
N LEU A 106 8.05 12.37 -5.78
CA LEU A 106 7.82 13.61 -5.02
C LEU A 106 6.52 14.28 -5.47
N PHE A 107 6.22 14.32 -6.77
CA PHE A 107 4.96 14.85 -7.27
C PHE A 107 3.75 14.02 -6.82
N LEU A 108 3.88 12.69 -6.81
CA LEU A 108 2.84 11.80 -6.30
C LEU A 108 2.58 12.05 -4.81
N ALA A 109 3.63 12.13 -3.99
CA ALA A 109 3.53 12.48 -2.57
C ALA A 109 2.90 13.86 -2.34
N PHE A 110 3.19 14.83 -3.22
CA PHE A 110 2.60 16.17 -3.15
C PHE A 110 1.08 16.11 -3.35
N ASN A 111 0.64 15.47 -4.42
CA ASN A 111 -0.78 15.39 -4.78
C ASN A 111 -1.60 14.60 -3.76
N MET A 112 -1.06 13.48 -3.25
CA MET A 112 -1.77 12.66 -2.26
C MET A 112 -1.89 13.34 -0.90
N SER A 113 -0.89 14.13 -0.50
CA SER A 113 -0.87 14.79 0.81
C SER A 113 -1.35 16.24 0.80
N GLY A 114 -1.79 16.77 -0.35
CA GLY A 114 -2.08 18.21 -0.50
C GLY A 114 -0.86 19.11 -0.28
N GLY A 115 0.34 18.55 -0.46
CA GLY A 115 1.62 19.23 -0.27
C GLY A 115 2.08 19.39 1.18
N CYS A 116 1.29 18.97 2.18
CA CYS A 116 1.62 19.17 3.59
C CYS A 116 2.94 18.50 3.99
N ILE A 117 3.19 17.29 3.52
CA ILE A 117 4.37 16.50 3.91
C ILE A 117 5.64 17.03 3.23
N ILE A 118 5.52 17.49 1.98
CA ILE A 118 6.68 17.99 1.21
C ILE A 118 7.10 19.39 1.64
N LYS A 119 6.16 20.27 2.02
CA LYS A 119 6.48 21.62 2.51
C LYS A 119 7.39 21.62 3.72
N GLY A 120 7.34 20.59 4.58
CA GLY A 120 8.27 20.41 5.70
C GLY A 120 9.69 19.99 5.29
N ASN A 121 9.92 19.72 4.00
CA ASN A 121 11.18 19.23 3.44
C ASN A 121 11.67 20.23 2.37
N GLU A 122 12.15 21.40 2.80
CA GLU A 122 12.40 22.59 1.95
C GLU A 122 13.25 22.30 0.70
N GLN A 123 14.29 21.48 0.81
CA GLN A 123 15.13 21.10 -0.33
C GLN A 123 14.33 20.41 -1.44
N TYR A 124 13.51 19.43 -1.08
CA TYR A 124 12.74 18.64 -2.04
C TYR A 124 11.53 19.42 -2.57
N PHE A 125 10.94 20.29 -1.74
CA PHE A 125 9.91 21.23 -2.18
C PHE A 125 10.47 22.22 -3.22
N SER A 126 11.61 22.86 -2.92
CA SER A 126 12.28 23.77 -3.85
C SER A 126 12.67 23.08 -5.15
N PHE A 127 13.22 21.86 -5.06
CA PHE A 127 13.51 21.03 -6.23
C PHE A 127 12.27 20.77 -7.07
N LEU A 128 11.17 20.31 -6.47
CA LEU A 128 9.92 20.04 -7.19
C LEU A 128 9.38 21.32 -7.85
N MET A 129 9.35 22.44 -7.13
CA MET A 129 8.88 23.72 -7.65
C MET A 129 9.75 24.28 -8.78
N SER A 130 11.06 24.00 -8.76
CA SER A 130 11.98 24.39 -9.84
C SER A 130 11.74 23.64 -11.15
N LYS A 131 11.11 22.46 -11.08
CA LYS A 131 10.81 21.60 -12.23
C LYS A 131 9.40 21.82 -12.75
N THR A 132 8.44 22.09 -11.85
CA THR A 132 7.09 22.51 -12.23
C THR A 132 7.10 23.98 -12.64
N GLN A 133 7.51 24.27 -13.89
CA GLN A 133 7.12 25.52 -14.54
C GLN A 133 5.59 25.52 -14.68
N ILE A 134 4.91 26.15 -13.73
CA ILE A 134 3.60 26.73 -13.99
C ILE A 134 3.87 27.93 -14.89
N ALA A 135 3.70 27.73 -16.20
CA ALA A 135 3.34 28.78 -17.12
C ALA A 135 1.83 29.06 -16.99
#